data_AF-A0A3B8WHD8-F1
#
_entry.id   AF-A0A3B8WHD8-F1
#
_cell.length_a   1.000
_cell.length_b   1.000
_cell.length_c   1.000
_cell.angle_alpha   90.00
_cell.angle_beta   90.00
_cell.angle_gamma   90.00
#
_symmetry.space_group_name_H-M   'P 1'
#
loop_
_entity.id
_entity.type
_entity.pdbx_description
1 polymer ?
#
loop_
_entity_poly.entity_id
_entity_poly.type
_entity_poly.pdbx_seq_one_letter_code
_entity_poly.pdbx_strand_id
1 'polypeptide(L)' 'WQKQRPDGIYVATQGPLGVAAVNAARSLALPVSSGFHTNFHQYSRYYGAGLLERLLCAYGRWFHNRTAITLVPTGRMQRV' A
#
# COMPACT_ATOMS: atom_id res chain seq x y z
N TRP A 1 -12.90 -15.61 -14.12
CA TRP A 1 -12.48 -15.70 -12.71
C TRP A 1 -13.59 -16.15 -11.77
N GLN A 2 -14.90 -15.97 -12.06
CA GLN A 2 -15.98 -16.41 -11.16
C GLN A 2 -15.99 -17.94 -10.87
N LYS A 3 -15.45 -18.76 -11.78
CA LYS A 3 -15.28 -20.22 -11.55
C LYS A 3 -14.22 -20.55 -10.49
N GLN A 4 -13.29 -19.64 -10.20
CA GLN A 4 -12.21 -19.77 -9.22
C GLN A 4 -12.00 -18.41 -8.57
N ARG A 5 -12.93 -18.04 -7.69
CA ARG A 5 -12.87 -16.77 -6.96
C ARG A 5 -11.72 -16.83 -5.95
N PRO A 6 -10.81 -15.86 -5.92
CA PRO A 6 -9.74 -15.84 -4.93
C PRO A 6 -10.31 -15.56 -3.54
N ASP A 7 -9.70 -16.15 -2.51
CA ASP A 7 -10.05 -15.90 -1.11
C ASP A 7 -9.49 -14.56 -0.60
N GLY A 8 -8.51 -14.01 -1.30
CA GLY A 8 -7.93 -12.71 -0.99
C GLY A 8 -7.01 -12.21 -2.09
N ILE A 9 -6.69 -10.92 -2.02
CA ILE A 9 -5.83 -10.23 -2.99
C ILE A 9 -4.67 -9.59 -2.24
N TYR A 10 -3.45 -9.81 -2.72
CA TYR A 10 -2.27 -9.10 -2.24
C TYR A 10 -1.82 -8.07 -3.29
N VAL A 11 -1.67 -6.82 -2.86
CA VAL A 11 -1.27 -5.70 -3.71
C VAL A 11 0.16 -5.28 -3.35
N ALA A 12 1.11 -5.60 -4.23
CA ALA A 12 2.53 -5.35 -3.99
C ALA A 12 2.98 -3.90 -4.27
N THR A 13 2.13 -3.07 -4.89
CA THR A 13 2.50 -1.69 -5.28
C THR A 13 1.42 -0.70 -4.87
N GLN A 14 1.82 0.51 -4.48
CA GLN A 14 0.91 1.59 -4.08
C GLN A 14 0.63 2.59 -5.22
N GLY A 15 1.04 2.29 -6.46
CA GLY A 15 0.80 3.16 -7.61
C GLY A 15 -0.64 3.13 -8.12
N PRO A 16 -0.92 3.75 -9.29
CA PRO A 16 -2.27 3.79 -9.88
C PRO A 16 -2.92 2.40 -10.05
N LEU A 17 -2.13 1.40 -10.47
CA LEU A 17 -2.59 0.02 -10.58
C LEU A 17 -2.95 -0.57 -9.21
N GLY A 18 -2.16 -0.28 -8.17
CA GLY A 18 -2.46 -0.70 -6.81
C GLY A 18 -3.78 -0.11 -6.32
N VAL A 19 -4.02 1.18 -6.57
CA VAL A 19 -5.29 1.85 -6.24
C VAL A 19 -6.46 1.18 -6.95
N ALA A 20 -6.32 0.90 -8.25
CA ALA A 20 -7.36 0.22 -9.02
C ALA A 20 -7.62 -1.21 -8.49
N ALA A 21 -6.57 -1.95 -8.12
CA ALA A 21 -6.69 -3.29 -7.56
C ALA A 21 -7.40 -3.29 -6.20
N VAL A 22 -7.05 -2.36 -5.30
CA VAL A 22 -7.73 -2.19 -4.00
C VAL A 22 -9.19 -1.79 -4.20
N ASN A 23 -9.49 -0.88 -5.15
CA ASN A 23 -10.86 -0.50 -5.49
C ASN A 23 -11.68 -1.71 -5.96
N ALA A 24 -11.14 -2.48 -6.90
CA ALA A 24 -11.79 -3.66 -7.45
C ALA A 24 -12.03 -4.71 -6.37
N ALA A 25 -11.00 -5.06 -5.57
CA ALA A 25 -11.11 -6.02 -4.48
C ALA A 25 -12.23 -5.65 -3.49
N ARG A 26 -12.28 -4.37 -3.09
CA ARG A 26 -13.30 -3.85 -2.16
C ARG A 26 -14.70 -3.88 -2.77
N SER A 27 -14.85 -3.47 -4.04
CA SER A 27 -16.15 -3.52 -4.72
C SER A 27 -16.68 -4.95 -4.86
N LEU A 28 -15.77 -5.92 -4.95
CA LEU A 28 -16.08 -7.34 -5.02
C LEU A 28 -16.22 -8.00 -3.65
N ALA A 29 -16.06 -7.26 -2.54
CA ALA A 29 -16.02 -7.78 -1.17
C ALA A 29 -14.97 -8.91 -0.98
N LEU A 30 -13.80 -8.74 -1.60
CA LEU A 30 -12.65 -9.62 -1.40
C LEU A 30 -11.71 -9.03 -0.35
N PRO A 31 -11.22 -9.83 0.62
CA PRO A 31 -10.16 -9.43 1.52
C PRO A 31 -8.94 -8.96 0.72
N VAL A 32 -8.37 -7.82 1.09
CA VAL A 32 -7.21 -7.25 0.40
C VAL A 32 -6.13 -6.86 1.39
N SER A 33 -4.89 -7.26 1.09
CA SER A 33 -3.67 -6.89 1.80
C SER A 33 -2.76 -6.07 0.88
N SER A 34 -1.92 -5.23 1.46
CA SER A 34 -0.94 -4.43 0.72
C SER A 34 0.47 -4.67 1.21
N GLY A 35 1.46 -4.58 0.33
CA GLY A 35 2.87 -4.57 0.70
C GLY A 35 3.40 -3.14 0.79
N PHE A 36 4.15 -2.84 1.86
CA PHE A 36 4.90 -1.60 1.99
C PHE A 36 6.40 -1.88 1.79
N HIS A 37 6.85 -1.69 0.55
CA HIS A 37 8.22 -1.99 0.11
C HIS A 37 9.07 -0.74 -0.13
N THR A 38 8.44 0.43 -0.22
CA THR A 38 9.13 1.65 -0.62
C THR A 38 9.38 2.53 0.59
N ASN A 39 10.65 2.63 0.98
CA ASN A 39 11.08 3.48 2.09
C ASN A 39 11.17 4.95 1.61
N PHE A 40 10.03 5.56 1.29
CA PHE A 40 9.97 6.94 0.77
C PHE A 40 10.56 7.97 1.75
N HIS A 41 10.60 7.66 3.04
CA HIS A 41 11.31 8.45 4.06
C HIS A 41 12.81 8.62 3.78
N GLN A 42 13.47 7.63 3.14
CA GLN A 42 14.87 7.80 2.73
C GLN A 42 15.02 8.70 1.51
N TYR A 43 14.05 8.69 0.58
CA TYR A 43 14.11 9.50 -0.64
C TYR A 43 13.80 10.98 -0.37
N SER A 44 12.85 11.31 0.49
CA SER A 44 12.46 12.72 0.73
C SER A 44 13.55 13.55 1.42
N ARG A 45 14.29 12.95 2.36
CA ARG A 45 15.48 13.56 2.97
C ARG A 45 16.60 13.79 1.96
N TYR A 46 16.70 12.93 0.93
CA TYR A 46 17.70 13.02 -0.12
C TYR A 46 17.44 14.19 -1.10
N TYR A 47 16.17 14.60 -1.28
CA TYR A 47 15.79 15.67 -2.21
C TYR A 47 15.46 17.03 -1.56
N GLY A 48 15.61 17.20 -0.24
CA GLY A 48 15.40 18.47 0.44
C GLY A 48 13.95 18.99 0.45
N ALA A 49 12.97 18.11 0.19
CA ALA A 49 11.57 18.48 -0.01
C ALA A 49 10.67 17.99 1.15
N GLY A 50 10.77 18.62 2.32
CA GLY A 50 10.03 18.21 3.52
C GLY A 50 8.49 18.24 3.37
N LEU A 51 7.95 19.09 2.49
CA LEU A 51 6.52 19.08 2.16
C LEU A 51 6.14 17.84 1.33
N LEU A 52 6.99 17.44 0.39
CA LEU A 52 6.78 16.25 -0.43
C LEU A 52 6.81 14.98 0.43
N GLU A 53 7.68 14.92 1.44
CA GLU A 53 7.67 13.84 2.43
C GLU A 53 6.30 13.68 3.08
N ARG A 54 5.75 14.78 3.61
CA ARG A 54 4.46 14.76 4.30
C ARG A 54 3.33 14.31 3.37
N LEU A 55 3.35 14.76 2.11
CA LEU A 55 2.37 14.34 1.11
C LEU A 55 2.50 12.85 0.77
N LEU A 56 3.72 12.34 0.59
CA LEU A 56 3.97 10.93 0.31
C LEU A 56 3.59 10.04 1.50
N CYS A 57 3.88 10.45 2.73
CA CYS A 57 3.46 9.75 3.93
C CYS A 57 1.93 9.75 4.08
N ALA A 58 1.28 10.89 3.82
CA ALA A 58 -0.18 11.00 3.85
C ALA A 58 -0.82 10.08 2.80
N TYR A 59 -0.26 10.05 1.59
CA TYR A 59 -0.70 9.16 0.51
C TYR A 59 -0.51 7.68 0.89
N GLY A 60 0.66 7.30 1.40
CA GLY A 60 0.94 5.93 1.85
C GLY A 60 -0.04 5.49 2.94
N ARG A 61 -0.25 6.32 3.97
CA ARG A 61 -1.24 6.06 5.03
C ARG A 61 -2.65 5.91 4.46
N TRP A 62 -3.07 6.81 3.57
CA TRP A 62 -4.36 6.72 2.91
C TRP A 62 -4.51 5.42 2.12
N PHE A 63 -3.49 5.01 1.35
CA PHE A 63 -3.53 3.81 0.54
C PHE A 63 -3.61 2.54 1.41
N HIS A 64 -2.70 2.42 2.38
CA HIS A 64 -2.58 1.24 3.23
C HIS A 64 -3.77 1.08 4.20
N ASN A 65 -4.38 2.15 4.68
CA ASN A 65 -5.58 2.07 5.52
C ASN A 65 -6.82 1.55 4.78
N ARG A 66 -6.75 1.37 3.46
CA ARG A 66 -7.86 0.81 2.65
C ARG A 66 -7.78 -0.70 2.52
N THR A 67 -6.70 -1.31 3.03
CA THR A 67 -6.48 -2.76 3.07
C THR A 67 -6.63 -3.28 4.52
N ALA A 68 -6.84 -4.58 4.66
CA ALA A 68 -7.04 -5.21 5.98
C ALA A 68 -5.70 -5.36 6.74
N ILE A 69 -4.60 -5.54 6.01
CA ILE A 69 -3.27 -5.69 6.59
C ILE A 69 -2.22 -5.13 5.63
N THR A 70 -1.20 -4.51 6.22
CA THR A 70 0.01 -4.08 5.50
C THR A 70 1.18 -4.96 5.87
N LEU A 71 1.72 -5.66 4.88
CA LEU A 71 2.89 -6.52 5.02
C LEU A 71 4.15 -5.70 4.75
N VAL A 72 5.17 -5.88 5.59
CA VAL A 72 6.48 -5.27 5.43
C VAL A 72 7.57 -6.34 5.36
N PRO A 73 8.68 -6.10 4.64
CA PRO A 73 9.74 -7.10 4.47
C PRO A 73 10.45 -7.53 5.75
N THR A 74 10.53 -6.64 6.76
CA THR A 74 11.29 -6.89 7.99
C THR A 74 10.55 -6.38 9.22
N GLY A 75 10.77 -6.99 10.38
CA GLY A 75 10.19 -6.54 11.65
C GLY A 75 10.61 -5.11 12.03
N ARG A 76 11.78 -4.64 11.55
CA ARG A 76 12.23 -3.25 11.75
C ARG A 76 11.28 -2.25 11.09
N MET A 77 10.71 -2.59 9.94
CA MET A 77 9.79 -1.73 9.19
C MET A 77 8.37 -1.70 9.77
N GLN A 78 8.03 -2.57 10.72
CA GLN A 78 6.72 -2.55 11.39
C GLN A 78 6.60 -1.43 12.44
N ARG A 79 7.74 -0.85 12.86
CA ARG A 79 7.81 0.09 14.00
C ARG A 79 7.98 1.55 13.57
N VAL A 80 8.00 1.81 12.27
CA VAL A 80 8.13 3.14 11.64
C VAL A 80 6.77 3.62 11.18
#